data_AF-A0A9X3XG17-F1
#
_entry.id   AF-A0A9X3XG17-F1
#
_cell.length_a   1.000
_cell.length_b   1.000
_cell.length_c   1.000
_cell.angle_alpha   90.00
_cell.angle_beta   90.00
_cell.angle_gamma   90.00
#
_symmetry.space_group_name_H-M   'P 1'
#
loop_
_entity.id
_entity.type
_entity.pdbx_description
1 polymer ?
#
loop_
_entity_poly.entity_id
_entity_poly.type
_entity_poly.pdbx_seq_one_letter_code
_entity_poly.pdbx_strand_id
1 'polypeptide(L)'
;MKHHYLFGFLAVGTLGVAGCGTDYSGTYKGEATESGTMKIAVAQTAEVAKNESPPRKVPDATVTVSKDGNGYVVKFASCEMKGEASTPKLVVVKNTCDVKVANWEGKLPLSATLNFDDTGALSMEVTGTTKNEATVISYDWTFKGKK
;
A
#
# COMPACT_ATOMS: atom_id res chain seq x y z
N MET A 1 -53.46 0.53 35.46
CA MET A 1 -52.04 0.79 35.82
C MET A 1 -51.19 -0.07 34.91
N LYS A 2 -50.34 0.52 34.08
CA LYS A 2 -49.57 -0.15 32.99
C LYS A 2 -48.27 -0.72 33.55
N HIS A 3 -48.10 -2.04 33.50
CA HIS A 3 -46.82 -2.71 33.76
C HIS A 3 -45.88 -2.55 32.56
N HIS A 4 -44.71 -1.95 32.77
CA HIS A 4 -43.59 -2.01 31.84
C HIS A 4 -42.51 -2.90 32.45
N TYR A 5 -42.26 -4.05 31.83
CA TYR A 5 -41.12 -4.90 32.09
C TYR A 5 -39.91 -4.32 31.36
N LEU A 6 -38.93 -3.81 32.10
CA LEU A 6 -37.64 -3.38 31.56
C LEU A 6 -36.71 -4.60 31.54
N PHE A 7 -36.58 -5.25 30.38
CA PHE A 7 -35.56 -6.27 30.14
C PHE A 7 -34.20 -5.59 29.98
N GLY A 8 -33.38 -5.64 31.03
CA GLY A 8 -31.98 -5.24 30.97
C GLY A 8 -31.14 -6.33 30.30
N PHE A 9 -30.84 -6.17 29.01
CA PHE A 9 -29.77 -6.91 28.37
C PHE A 9 -28.43 -6.26 28.72
N LEU A 10 -27.74 -6.84 29.70
CA LEU A 10 -26.31 -6.63 29.91
C LEU A 10 -25.55 -7.24 28.71
N ALA A 11 -25.20 -6.40 27.74
CA ALA A 11 -24.23 -6.77 26.73
C ALA A 11 -22.85 -6.86 27.40
N VAL A 12 -22.41 -8.09 27.67
CA VAL A 12 -21.05 -8.40 28.10
C VAL A 12 -20.13 -8.06 26.93
N GLY A 13 -19.57 -6.85 26.96
CA GLY A 13 -18.52 -6.44 26.04
C GLY A 13 -17.32 -7.34 26.24
N THR A 14 -17.01 -8.16 25.24
CA THR A 14 -15.74 -8.87 25.14
C THR A 14 -14.64 -7.83 25.09
N LEU A 15 -13.94 -7.63 26.21
CA LEU A 15 -12.65 -6.96 26.27
C LEU A 15 -11.69 -7.77 25.40
N GLY A 16 -11.61 -7.39 24.13
CA GLY A 16 -10.58 -7.85 23.22
C GLY A 16 -9.22 -7.52 23.82
N VAL A 17 -8.39 -8.54 23.94
CA VAL A 17 -7.03 -8.48 24.45
C VAL A 17 -6.26 -7.43 23.65
N ALA A 18 -6.11 -6.24 24.22
CA ALA A 18 -5.19 -5.24 23.70
C ALA A 18 -3.77 -5.78 23.94
N GLY A 19 -3.25 -6.55 22.98
CA GLY A 19 -1.82 -6.75 22.89
C GLY A 19 -1.19 -5.36 22.79
N CYS A 20 -0.29 -5.04 23.71
CA CYS A 20 0.50 -3.80 23.73
C CYS A 20 1.46 -3.71 22.54
N GLY A 21 0.93 -3.71 21.32
CA GLY A 21 1.62 -3.38 20.09
C GLY A 21 0.83 -2.31 19.38
N THR A 22 1.51 -1.26 18.90
CA THR A 22 0.88 -0.17 18.16
C THR A 22 0.13 -0.73 16.96
N ASP A 23 -1.19 -0.56 16.92
CA ASP A 23 -2.00 -0.93 15.76
C ASP A 23 -1.92 0.18 14.70
N TYR A 24 -1.32 -0.16 13.56
CA TYR A 24 -1.20 0.74 12.42
C TYR A 24 -2.39 0.67 11.46
N SER A 25 -3.44 -0.08 11.80
CA SER A 25 -4.68 -0.06 11.05
C SER A 25 -5.26 1.36 10.97
N GLY A 26 -5.78 1.73 9.81
CA GLY A 26 -6.34 3.05 9.55
C GLY A 26 -6.24 3.48 8.10
N THR A 27 -6.87 4.62 7.82
CA THR A 27 -6.83 5.28 6.51
C THR A 27 -5.91 6.48 6.62
N TYR A 28 -4.91 6.53 5.73
CA TYR A 28 -3.91 7.59 5.67
C TYR A 28 -4.17 8.42 4.43
N LYS A 29 -4.24 9.74 4.60
CA LYS A 29 -4.38 10.71 3.51
C LYS A 29 -3.10 11.52 3.36
N GLY A 30 -2.72 11.82 2.13
CA GLY A 30 -1.52 12.60 1.89
C GLY A 30 -1.15 12.73 0.42
N GLU A 31 0.14 12.98 0.19
CA GLU A 31 0.69 13.12 -1.16
C GLU A 31 1.29 11.79 -1.60
N ALA A 32 0.92 11.34 -2.80
CA ALA A 32 1.64 10.29 -3.50
C ALA A 32 2.44 10.89 -4.66
N THR A 33 3.65 10.39 -4.90
CA THR A 33 4.46 10.75 -6.06
C THR A 33 4.77 9.48 -6.84
N GLU A 34 4.29 9.43 -8.07
CA GLU A 34 4.66 8.44 -9.06
C GLU A 34 5.99 8.82 -9.70
N SER A 35 6.99 7.98 -9.54
CA SER A 35 8.26 8.04 -10.25
C SER A 35 8.30 6.90 -11.26
N GLY A 36 7.35 6.90 -12.20
CA GLY A 36 7.24 5.86 -13.23
C GLY A 36 8.41 5.93 -14.21
N THR A 37 9.48 5.18 -13.95
CA THR A 37 10.62 5.07 -14.88
C THR A 37 10.43 3.82 -15.75
N MET A 38 9.98 3.99 -16.99
CA MET A 38 9.93 2.87 -17.95
C MET A 38 11.29 2.72 -18.65
N LYS A 39 12.08 1.71 -18.25
CA LYS A 39 13.35 1.37 -18.91
C LYS A 39 13.15 0.23 -19.91
N ILE A 40 12.63 0.53 -21.09
CA ILE A 40 12.53 -0.48 -22.17
C ILE A 40 13.94 -0.84 -22.66
N ALA A 41 14.55 -1.86 -22.06
CA ALA A 41 15.79 -2.44 -22.57
C ALA A 41 15.48 -3.42 -23.71
N VAL A 42 15.26 -2.91 -24.91
CA VAL A 42 15.17 -3.76 -26.12
C VAL A 42 16.55 -4.33 -26.40
N ALA A 43 16.73 -5.62 -26.14
CA ALA A 43 17.94 -6.35 -26.50
C ALA A 43 18.01 -6.51 -28.02
N GLN A 44 18.29 -5.42 -28.77
CA GLN A 44 18.83 -5.43 -30.14
C GLN A 44 18.98 -4.03 -30.79
N THR A 45 18.63 -2.93 -30.12
CA THR A 45 18.87 -1.58 -30.67
C THR A 45 19.56 -0.67 -29.66
N ALA A 46 20.60 0.05 -30.10
CA ALA A 46 21.39 0.99 -29.29
C ALA A 46 20.57 2.18 -28.75
N GLU A 47 19.35 2.36 -29.22
CA GLU A 47 18.37 3.30 -28.66
C GLU A 47 17.49 2.58 -27.64
N VAL A 48 17.99 2.51 -26.39
CA VAL A 48 17.11 2.37 -25.23
C VAL A 48 16.26 3.64 -25.22
N ALA A 49 15.05 3.58 -25.77
CA ALA A 49 14.08 4.66 -25.62
C ALA A 49 13.77 4.79 -24.13
N LYS A 50 14.54 5.63 -23.43
CA LYS A 50 14.31 6.06 -22.05
C LYS A 50 13.06 6.93 -22.08
N ASN A 51 11.90 6.29 -22.11
CA ASN A 51 10.63 6.97 -22.00
C ASN A 51 10.37 7.19 -20.51
N GLU A 52 11.14 8.10 -19.91
CA GLU A 52 10.99 8.52 -18.52
C GLU A 52 9.73 9.39 -18.46
N SER A 53 8.67 8.87 -17.83
CA SER A 53 7.55 9.75 -17.50
C SER A 53 8.01 10.68 -16.38
N PRO A 54 7.83 12.01 -16.51
CA PRO A 54 8.21 12.92 -15.44
C PRO A 54 7.45 12.56 -14.17
N PRO A 55 8.06 12.69 -12.98
CA PRO A 55 7.39 12.35 -11.74
C PRO A 55 6.06 13.09 -11.61
N ARG A 56 5.00 12.35 -11.31
CA ARG A 56 3.65 12.89 -11.16
C ARG A 56 3.25 12.89 -9.69
N LYS A 57 2.91 14.07 -9.18
CA LYS A 57 2.28 14.21 -7.86
C LYS A 57 0.79 13.97 -7.96
N VAL A 58 0.27 13.21 -7.01
CA VAL A 58 -1.15 12.97 -6.79
C VAL A 58 -1.47 13.46 -5.38
N PRO A 59 -2.03 14.68 -5.24
CA PRO A 59 -2.51 15.16 -3.96
C PRO A 59 -3.74 14.33 -3.51
N ASP A 60 -4.00 14.35 -2.20
CA ASP A 60 -5.15 13.68 -1.58
C ASP A 60 -5.23 12.17 -1.84
N ALA A 61 -4.08 11.53 -2.09
CA ALA A 61 -3.97 10.09 -2.20
C ALA A 61 -4.33 9.42 -0.87
N THR A 62 -4.93 8.23 -0.96
CA THR A 62 -5.37 7.47 0.21
C THR A 62 -4.72 6.10 0.24
N VAL A 63 -4.16 5.74 1.40
CA VAL A 63 -3.67 4.40 1.72
C VAL A 63 -4.48 3.85 2.88
N THR A 64 -5.05 2.65 2.74
CA THR A 64 -5.74 1.99 3.86
C THR A 64 -4.91 0.81 4.32
N VAL A 65 -4.62 0.76 5.61
CA VAL A 65 -3.92 -0.35 6.27
C VAL A 65 -4.92 -1.06 7.17
N SER A 66 -4.99 -2.37 7.09
CA SER A 66 -5.88 -3.20 7.91
C SER A 66 -5.13 -4.42 8.43
N LYS A 67 -5.43 -4.86 9.65
CA LYS A 67 -4.83 -6.06 10.22
C LYS A 67 -5.55 -7.31 9.71
N ASP A 68 -4.79 -8.33 9.32
CA ASP A 68 -5.30 -9.63 8.83
C ASP A 68 -4.51 -10.76 9.50
N GLY A 69 -5.06 -11.30 10.59
CA GLY A 69 -4.36 -12.25 11.45
C GLY A 69 -3.07 -11.67 12.05
N ASN A 70 -1.94 -12.28 11.72
CA ASN A 70 -0.60 -11.83 12.13
C ASN A 70 0.02 -10.80 11.16
N GLY A 71 -0.64 -10.54 10.04
CA GLY A 71 -0.17 -9.65 8.98
C GLY A 71 -1.04 -8.41 8.79
N TYR A 72 -0.79 -7.75 7.67
CA TYR A 72 -1.47 -6.54 7.23
C TYR A 72 -1.90 -6.66 5.78
N VAL A 73 -3.03 -6.04 5.48
CA VAL A 73 -3.55 -5.76 4.15
C VAL A 73 -3.44 -4.26 3.92
N VAL A 74 -2.85 -3.88 2.80
CA VAL A 74 -2.63 -2.48 2.42
C VAL A 74 -3.31 -2.24 1.08
N LYS A 75 -4.20 -1.26 1.03
CA LYS A 75 -4.87 -0.82 -0.19
C LYS A 75 -4.32 0.52 -0.61
N PHE A 76 -3.78 0.60 -1.82
CA PHE A 76 -3.29 1.82 -2.44
C PHE A 76 -3.69 1.81 -3.91
N ALA A 77 -4.35 2.88 -4.37
CA ALA A 77 -5.00 2.90 -5.69
C ALA A 77 -5.90 1.66 -5.90
N SER A 78 -5.82 1.01 -7.06
CA SER A 78 -6.52 -0.25 -7.38
C SER A 78 -5.83 -1.50 -6.81
N CYS A 79 -4.74 -1.35 -6.04
CA CYS A 79 -3.91 -2.45 -5.58
C CYS A 79 -4.21 -2.80 -4.12
N GLU A 80 -4.42 -4.09 -3.84
CA GLU A 80 -4.44 -4.65 -2.48
C GLU A 80 -3.19 -5.50 -2.30
N MET A 81 -2.37 -5.21 -1.30
CA MET A 81 -1.14 -5.93 -0.98
C MET A 81 -1.22 -6.55 0.39
N LYS A 82 -0.61 -7.73 0.56
CA LYS A 82 -0.62 -8.44 1.84
C LYS A 82 0.80 -8.77 2.30
N GLY A 83 1.02 -8.78 3.60
CA GLY A 83 2.30 -9.17 4.16
C GLY A 83 2.34 -9.03 5.66
N GLU A 84 3.54 -9.03 6.23
CA GLU A 84 3.75 -9.12 7.67
C GLU A 84 4.63 -7.97 8.16
N ALA A 85 4.51 -7.66 9.45
CA ALA A 85 5.42 -6.72 10.09
C ALA A 85 6.82 -7.33 10.15
N SER A 86 7.81 -6.64 9.59
CA SER A 86 9.22 -6.99 9.72
C SER A 86 9.80 -6.46 11.03
N THR A 87 9.33 -5.30 11.49
CA THR A 87 9.63 -4.71 12.80
C THR A 87 8.38 -3.99 13.32
N PRO A 88 8.36 -3.50 14.58
CA PRO A 88 7.20 -2.80 15.11
C PRO A 88 6.79 -1.55 14.34
N LYS A 89 7.61 -0.98 13.45
CA LYS A 89 7.28 0.22 12.64
C LYS A 89 7.35 -0.03 11.14
N LEU A 90 7.79 -1.21 10.71
CA LEU A 90 8.07 -1.54 9.33
C LEU A 90 7.24 -2.75 8.90
N VAL A 91 6.41 -2.57 7.89
CA VAL A 91 5.59 -3.63 7.29
C VAL A 91 5.98 -3.77 5.83
N VAL A 92 6.24 -5.00 5.39
CA VAL A 92 6.49 -5.29 3.98
C VAL A 92 5.32 -6.10 3.45
N VAL A 93 4.66 -5.57 2.43
CA VAL A 93 3.53 -6.22 1.76
C VAL A 93 3.85 -6.44 0.29
N LYS A 94 3.27 -7.47 -0.31
CA LYS A 94 3.46 -7.79 -1.73
C LYS A 94 2.18 -8.30 -2.34
N ASN A 95 1.96 -8.00 -3.62
CA ASN A 95 0.97 -8.66 -4.44
C ASN A 95 1.25 -8.39 -5.92
N THR A 96 0.51 -9.03 -6.80
CA THR A 96 0.44 -8.65 -8.21
C THR A 96 -0.74 -7.72 -8.43
N CYS A 97 -0.50 -6.56 -9.05
CA CYS A 97 -1.53 -5.57 -9.33
C CYS A 97 -1.49 -5.14 -10.79
N ASP A 98 -2.68 -4.84 -11.33
CA ASP A 98 -2.81 -4.22 -12.64
C ASP A 98 -2.30 -2.78 -12.55
N VAL A 99 -1.25 -2.47 -13.31
CA VAL A 99 -0.65 -1.14 -13.39
C VAL A 99 -0.61 -0.68 -14.84
N LYS A 100 -0.72 0.64 -15.01
CA LYS A 100 -0.58 1.29 -16.31
C LYS A 100 0.61 2.23 -16.24
N VAL A 101 1.66 1.91 -16.99
CA VAL A 101 2.90 2.69 -17.05
C VAL A 101 3.10 3.14 -18.49
N ALA A 102 2.87 4.43 -18.75
CA ALA A 102 2.97 5.03 -20.08
C ALA A 102 2.27 4.20 -21.19
N ASN A 103 3.05 3.39 -21.91
CA ASN A 103 2.62 2.58 -23.06
C ASN A 103 2.46 1.08 -22.73
N TRP A 104 2.47 0.71 -21.46
CA TRP A 104 2.28 -0.65 -21.00
C TRP A 104 1.17 -0.73 -19.96
N GLU A 105 0.34 -1.75 -20.08
CA GLU A 105 -0.70 -2.06 -19.11
C GLU A 105 -0.65 -3.57 -18.83
N GLY A 106 -0.69 -3.94 -17.57
CA GLY A 106 -0.72 -5.34 -17.19
C GLY A 106 -0.39 -5.58 -15.73
N LYS A 107 -0.27 -6.85 -15.40
CA LYS A 107 0.00 -7.32 -14.04
C LYS A 107 1.49 -7.23 -13.72
N LEU A 108 1.83 -6.43 -12.71
CA LEU A 108 3.18 -6.29 -12.21
C LEU A 108 3.27 -6.83 -10.77
N PRO A 109 4.29 -7.66 -10.44
CA PRO A 109 4.58 -7.98 -9.06
C PRO A 109 5.06 -6.71 -8.35
N LEU A 110 4.33 -6.28 -7.33
CA LEU A 110 4.61 -5.12 -6.51
C LEU A 110 5.00 -5.56 -5.09
N SER A 111 5.92 -4.81 -4.50
CA SER A 111 6.24 -4.81 -3.08
C SER A 111 6.03 -3.40 -2.55
N ALA A 112 5.48 -3.27 -1.35
CA ALA A 112 5.44 -2.00 -0.65
C ALA A 112 6.05 -2.12 0.75
N THR A 113 6.88 -1.15 1.09
CA THR A 113 7.45 -0.98 2.43
C THR A 113 6.73 0.18 3.11
N LEU A 114 6.06 -0.11 4.23
CA LEU A 114 5.38 0.88 5.04
C LEU A 114 6.23 1.16 6.27
N ASN A 115 6.51 2.43 6.53
CA ASN A 115 7.20 2.92 7.70
C ASN A 115 6.30 3.88 8.48
N PHE A 116 6.08 3.57 9.75
CA PHE A 116 5.28 4.39 10.66
C PHE A 116 6.18 5.13 11.63
N ASP A 117 6.08 6.47 11.66
CA ASP A 117 6.85 7.28 12.59
C ASP A 117 6.20 7.34 13.99
N ASP A 118 6.89 7.95 14.95
CA ASP A 118 6.41 8.11 16.33
C ASP A 118 5.16 9.01 16.45
N THR A 119 4.85 9.78 15.41
CA THR A 119 3.62 10.59 15.33
C THR A 119 2.46 9.82 14.70
N GLY A 120 2.69 8.59 14.26
CA GLY A 120 1.72 7.76 13.55
C GLY A 120 1.54 8.15 12.09
N ALA A 121 2.43 8.94 11.50
CA ALA A 121 2.43 9.22 10.07
C ALA A 121 2.96 8.01 9.28
N LEU A 122 2.47 7.82 8.06
CA LEU A 122 2.88 6.76 7.15
C LEU A 122 3.78 7.35 6.05
N SER A 123 4.97 6.77 5.90
CA SER A 123 5.75 6.81 4.66
C SER A 123 5.70 5.44 4.00
N MET A 124 5.27 5.38 2.75
CA MET A 124 5.17 4.13 2.00
C MET A 124 5.94 4.24 0.69
N GLU A 125 6.72 3.22 0.36
CA GLU A 125 7.40 3.07 -0.93
C GLU A 125 6.88 1.83 -1.61
N VAL A 126 6.35 1.96 -2.83
CA VAL A 126 5.87 0.85 -3.65
C VAL A 126 6.82 0.69 -4.82
N THR A 127 7.35 -0.51 -5.01
CA THR A 127 8.24 -0.83 -6.13
C THR A 127 7.75 -2.09 -6.82
N GLY A 128 7.83 -2.10 -8.14
CA GLY A 128 7.54 -3.27 -8.96
C GLY A 128 8.49 -3.32 -10.13
N THR A 129 8.96 -4.51 -10.47
CA THR A 129 9.78 -4.68 -11.68
C THR A 129 9.49 -6.03 -12.32
N THR A 130 9.33 -6.02 -13.65
CA THR A 130 9.33 -7.23 -14.47
C THR A 130 10.33 -7.08 -15.60
N LYS A 131 10.91 -8.20 -16.02
CA LYS A 131 11.88 -8.27 -17.11
C LYS A 131 11.58 -9.46 -17.99
N ASN A 132 11.62 -9.27 -19.30
CA ASN A 132 11.74 -10.33 -20.28
C ASN A 132 13.02 -10.12 -21.12
N GLU A 133 13.22 -10.92 -22.17
CA GLU A 133 14.42 -10.85 -23.02
C GLU A 133 14.61 -9.48 -23.70
N ALA A 134 13.53 -8.70 -23.89
CA ALA A 134 13.54 -7.47 -24.68
C ALA A 134 12.99 -6.23 -23.95
N THR A 135 12.63 -6.32 -22.67
CA THR A 135 11.98 -5.19 -21.97
C THR A 135 12.15 -5.34 -20.46
N VAL A 136 12.44 -4.22 -19.78
CA VAL A 136 12.32 -4.07 -18.33
C VAL A 136 11.24 -3.03 -18.06
N ILE A 137 10.30 -3.33 -17.18
CA ILE A 137 9.26 -2.40 -16.75
C ILE A 137 9.43 -2.23 -15.25
N SER A 138 9.61 -0.98 -14.82
CA SER A 138 9.72 -0.62 -13.41
C SER A 138 8.61 0.36 -13.05
N TYR A 139 8.07 0.22 -11.85
CA TYR A 139 7.00 1.03 -11.29
C TYR A 139 7.39 1.42 -9.87
N ASP A 140 7.61 2.71 -9.64
CA ASP A 140 8.04 3.21 -8.33
C ASP A 140 7.10 4.33 -7.88
N TRP A 141 6.59 4.20 -6.66
CA TRP A 141 5.76 5.21 -6.01
C TRP A 141 6.24 5.47 -4.59
N THR A 142 6.12 6.72 -4.18
CA THR A 142 6.26 7.12 -2.79
C THR A 142 4.97 7.74 -2.30
N PHE A 143 4.62 7.52 -1.04
CA PHE A 143 3.47 8.13 -0.38
C PHE A 143 3.90 8.64 0.98
N LYS A 144 3.43 9.83 1.33
CA LYS A 144 3.57 10.42 2.66
C LYS A 144 2.22 10.92 3.11
N GLY A 145 1.72 10.39 4.21
CA GLY A 145 0.41 10.75 4.72
C GLY A 145 0.25 10.54 6.22
N LYS A 146 -0.89 10.99 6.74
CA LYS A 146 -1.28 10.86 8.14
C LYS A 146 -2.71 10.34 8.22
N LYS A 147 -3.05 9.74 9.36
CA LYS A 147 -4.43 9.30 9.64
C LYS A 147 -5.39 10.49 9.66
#